data_AF-A0A350V1M5-F1
#
_entry.id   AF-A0A350V1M5-F1
#
_cell.length_a   1.000
_cell.length_b   1.000
_cell.length_c   1.000
_cell.angle_alpha   90.00
_cell.angle_beta   90.00
_cell.angle_gamma   90.00
#
_symmetry.space_group_name_H-M   'P 1'
#
loop_
_entity.id
_entity.type
_entity.pdbx_description
1 polymer ?
#
loop_
_entity_poly.entity_id
_entity_poly.type
_entity_poly.pdbx_seq_one_letter_code
_entity_poly.pdbx_strand_id
1 'polypeptide(L)' 'RIHEIRNGELSNADWGKRFSGEGVYAEHIHDLFRKMCNKYGLNKEHSPTRKDIFRVPPLDKTQGELF' A
#
# COMPACT_ATOMS: atom_id res chain seq x y z
N ARG A 1 1.78 21.67 -6.83
CA ARG A 1 1.25 21.03 -5.61
C ARG A 1 1.73 19.58 -5.43
N ILE A 2 1.35 18.58 -6.24
CA ILE A 2 1.90 17.21 -6.06
C ILE A 2 3.41 17.12 -6.39
N HIS A 3 3.92 17.94 -7.31
CA HIS A 3 5.38 18.02 -7.51
C HIS A 3 6.12 18.69 -6.34
N GLU A 4 5.45 19.58 -5.60
CA GLU A 4 6.08 20.30 -4.47
C GLU A 4 6.39 19.38 -3.29
N ILE A 5 5.53 18.37 -3.04
CA ILE A 5 5.77 17.37 -1.98
C ILE A 5 6.94 16.42 -2.29
N ARG A 6 7.53 16.54 -3.48
CA ARG A 6 8.70 15.79 -3.96
C ARG A 6 9.85 16.71 -4.36
N ASN A 7 9.86 17.96 -3.90
CA ASN A 7 10.89 18.95 -4.26
C ASN A 7 11.05 19.15 -5.79
N GLY A 8 9.99 18.92 -6.57
CA GLY A 8 10.02 19.01 -8.03
C GLY A 8 10.45 17.73 -8.75
N GLU A 9 10.91 16.71 -8.03
CA GLU A 9 11.33 15.43 -8.63
C GLU A 9 10.13 14.56 -9.05
N LEU A 10 10.32 13.82 -10.15
CA LEU A 10 9.30 12.87 -10.63
C LEU A 10 9.37 11.53 -9.87
N SER A 11 10.56 11.11 -9.43
CA SER A 11 10.78 9.83 -8.76
C SER A 11 12.03 9.89 -7.89
N ASN A 12 11.97 9.27 -6.72
CA ASN A 12 13.10 9.05 -5.82
C ASN A 12 13.25 7.53 -5.58
N ALA A 13 14.48 7.00 -5.71
CA ALA A 13 14.78 5.57 -5.59
C ALA A 13 15.14 5.13 -4.17
N ASP A 14 15.31 6.07 -3.24
CA ASP A 14 15.61 5.77 -1.85
C ASP A 14 14.46 4.99 -1.23
N TRP A 15 14.83 3.99 -0.43
CA TRP A 15 13.88 3.19 0.33
C TRP A 15 12.96 4.09 1.18
N GLY A 16 11.66 3.83 1.12
CA GLY A 16 10.65 4.57 1.88
C GLY A 16 10.28 5.95 1.33
N LYS A 17 11.06 6.54 0.41
CA LYS A 17 10.77 7.86 -0.17
C LYS A 17 9.90 7.80 -1.42
N ARG A 18 9.99 6.73 -2.21
CA ARG A 18 9.24 6.59 -3.48
C ARG A 18 7.73 6.78 -3.33
N PHE A 19 7.15 6.27 -2.23
CA PHE A 19 5.71 6.29 -1.96
C PHE A 19 5.29 7.36 -0.93
N SER A 20 6.22 8.19 -0.48
CA SER A 20 5.98 9.20 0.54
C SER A 20 6.25 10.60 -0.03
N GLY A 21 5.58 11.61 0.51
CA GLY A 21 5.87 13.02 0.22
C GLY A 21 6.14 13.76 1.51
N GLU A 22 6.82 14.90 1.42
CA GLU A 22 7.20 15.72 2.57
C GLU A 22 6.58 17.12 2.52
N GLY A 23 6.55 17.78 3.67
CA GLY A 23 6.06 19.15 3.83
C GLY A 23 4.55 19.27 4.05
N VAL A 24 4.10 20.51 4.28
CA VAL A 24 2.73 20.86 4.70
C VAL A 24 1.64 20.33 3.76
N TYR A 25 1.91 20.30 2.45
CA TYR A 25 0.95 19.77 1.50
C TYR A 25 0.83 18.24 1.57
N ALA A 26 1.91 17.53 1.87
CA ALA A 26 1.86 16.09 2.07
C ALA A 26 1.04 15.74 3.32
N GLU A 27 1.22 16.52 4.40
CA GLU A 27 0.42 16.41 5.63
C GLU A 27 -1.08 16.66 5.37
N HIS A 28 -1.42 17.73 4.64
CA HIS A 28 -2.81 17.98 4.26
C HIS A 28 -3.43 16.87 3.41
N ILE A 29 -2.67 16.30 2.46
CA ILE A 29 -3.15 15.17 1.66
C ILE A 29 -3.35 13.94 2.56
N HIS A 30 -2.43 13.67 3.48
CA HIS A 30 -2.55 12.59 4.45
C HIS A 30 -3.81 12.72 5.31
N ASP A 31 -4.04 13.90 5.88
CA ASP A 31 -5.21 14.17 6.72
C ASP A 31 -6.52 14.05 5.95
N LEU A 32 -6.56 14.56 4.72
CA LEU A 32 -7.73 14.46 3.86
C LEU A 32 -8.02 13.00 3.51
N PHE A 33 -7.00 12.23 3.15
CA PHE A 33 -7.12 10.81 2.87
C PHE A 33 -7.67 10.05 4.09
N ARG A 34 -7.08 10.27 5.27
CA ARG A 34 -7.51 9.63 6.53
C ARG A 34 -8.96 9.97 6.87
N LYS A 35 -9.37 11.24 6.74
CA LYS A 35 -10.76 11.68 6.98
C LYS A 35 -11.73 10.99 6.03
N MET A 36 -11.37 10.87 4.75
CA MET A 36 -12.21 10.21 3.75
C MET A 36 -12.30 8.70 3.99
N CYS A 37 -11.21 8.03 4.33
CA CYS A 37 -11.25 6.62 4.71
C CYS A 37 -12.19 6.39 5.90
N ASN A 38 -12.09 7.21 6.94
CA ASN A 38 -12.99 7.12 8.10
C ASN A 38 -14.45 7.35 7.71
N LYS A 39 -14.73 8.39 6.89
CA LYS A 39 -16.07 8.75 6.44
C LYS A 39 -16.75 7.65 5.64
N TYR A 40 -16.01 7.00 4.73
CA TYR A 40 -16.55 5.96 3.85
C TYR A 40 -16.31 4.53 4.35
N GLY A 41 -15.72 4.37 5.54
CA GLY A 41 -15.44 3.05 6.11
C GLY A 41 -14.37 2.26 5.34
N LEU A 42 -13.47 2.94 4.63
CA LEU A 42 -12.35 2.32 3.91
C LEU A 42 -11.22 1.97 4.89
N ASN A 43 -10.31 1.09 4.46
CA ASN A 43 -9.15 0.64 5.24
C ASN A 43 -9.51 0.10 6.63
N LYS A 44 -10.73 -0.40 6.79
CA LYS A 44 -11.15 -1.13 7.98
C LYS A 44 -10.71 -2.58 7.87
N GLU A 45 -10.59 -3.23 9.02
CA GLU A 45 -10.32 -4.66 9.09
C GLU A 45 -11.43 -5.41 8.35
N HIS A 46 -11.03 -6.22 7.36
CA HIS A 46 -11.97 -7.01 6.59
C HIS A 46 -12.40 -8.23 7.40
N SER A 47 -13.63 -8.70 7.17
CA SER A 47 -14.06 -9.98 7.73
C SER A 47 -13.11 -11.09 7.29
N PRO A 48 -12.79 -12.06 8.18
CA PRO A 48 -11.92 -13.17 7.84
C PRO A 48 -12.42 -13.89 6.59
N THR A 49 -11.57 -14.00 5.58
CA THR A 49 -11.88 -14.77 4.37
C THR A 49 -11.83 -16.26 4.69
N ARG A 50 -12.83 -17.00 4.17
CA ARG A 50 -12.89 -18.46 4.26
C ARG A 50 -11.71 -19.06 3.49
N LYS A 51 -10.78 -19.71 4.21
CA LYS A 51 -9.63 -20.42 3.63
C LYS A 51 -9.90 -21.91 3.39
N ASP A 52 -10.94 -22.44 4.02
CA ASP A 52 -11.40 -23.83 3.97
C ASP A 52 -12.04 -24.22 2.63
N ILE A 53 -12.43 -23.24 1.81
CA ILE A 53 -13.00 -23.47 0.47
C ILE A 53 -11.93 -23.73 -0.60
N PHE A 54 -10.65 -23.47 -0.30
CA PHE A 54 -9.55 -23.68 -1.24
C PHE A 54 -9.00 -25.10 -1.11
N ARG A 55 -8.69 -25.72 -2.25
CA ARG A 55 -7.95 -26.98 -2.31
C ARG A 55 -6.47 -26.69 -2.48
N VAL A 56 -5.63 -27.30 -1.66
CA VAL A 56 -4.17 -27.23 -1.81
C VAL A 56 -3.82 -27.79 -3.20
N PRO A 57 -3.04 -27.06 -4.04
CA PRO A 57 -2.63 -27.59 -5.33
C PRO A 57 -1.77 -28.86 -5.13
N PRO A 58 -1.79 -29.80 -6.09
CA PRO A 58 -0.87 -30.92 -6.04
C PRO A 58 0.57 -30.40 -6.02
N LEU A 59 1.44 -31.08 -5.28
CA LEU A 59 2.85 -30.72 -5.20
C LEU A 59 3.46 -30.79 -6.61
N ASP A 60 3.85 -29.64 -7.16
CA ASP A 60 4.61 -29.58 -8.40
C ASP A 60 6.06 -29.94 -8.10
N LYS A 61 6.45 -31.17 -8.47
CA LYS A 61 7.83 -31.66 -8.30
C LYS A 61 8.86 -30.91 -9.16
N THR A 62 8.41 -30.07 -10.09
CA THR A 62 9.29 -29.21 -10.90
C THR A 62 9.58 -27.87 -10.23
N GLN A 63 8.84 -27.51 -9.18
CA GLN A 63 9.12 -26.31 -8.39
C GLN A 63 10.33 -26.57 -7.50
N GLY A 64 11.39 -25.79 -7.70
CA GLY A 64 12.59 -25.85 -6.85
C GLY A 64 12.31 -25.39 -5.42
N GLU A 65 13.12 -25.87 -4.47
CA GLU A 65 13.08 -25.39 -3.09
C GLU A 65 13.69 -23.99 -3.01
N LEU A 66 13.04 -23.10 -2.25
CA LEU A 66 13.64 -21.82 -1.90
C LEU A 66 14.56 -22.08 -0.71
N PHE A 67 15.88 -22.04 -0.99
CA PHE A 67 17.04 -22.26 -0.10
C PHE A 67 17.53 -23.70 0.04
#